data_AF-A0A962DB93-F1
#
_entry.id   AF-A0A962DB93-F1
#
_cell.length_a   1.000
_cell.length_b   1.000
_cell.length_c   1.000
_cell.angle_alpha   90.00
_cell.angle_beta   90.00
_cell.angle_gamma   90.00
#
_symmetry.space_group_name_H-M   'P 1'
#
loop_
_entity.id
_entity.type
_entity.pdbx_description
1 polymer ?
#
loop_
_entity_poly.entity_id
_entity_poly.type
_entity_poly.pdbx_seq_one_letter_code
_entity_poly.pdbx_strand_id
1 'polypeptide(L)'
;MSHDKRYIQAPEYEILTRQPLPPASEQDVVPAAVSKTLQEKGFLLTQADRLFDWARTGSIWPMTFGLACCAVEMIHAYMSRYDLDRFGMFPRPSPRQSDVMIVAGTLTNKMAPALRRVYDQMPE
;
A
#
# COMPACT_ATOMS: atom_id res chain seq x y z
N MET A 1 -20.46 10.27 6.53
CA MET A 1 -19.77 9.01 6.16
C MET A 1 -18.91 8.62 7.35
N SER A 2 -19.43 7.72 8.18
CA SER A 2 -18.80 7.31 9.44
C SER A 2 -17.43 6.68 9.16
N HIS A 3 -16.39 7.20 9.79
CA HIS A 3 -15.09 6.53 9.85
C HIS A 3 -15.23 5.36 10.82
N ASP A 4 -15.61 4.20 10.28
CA ASP A 4 -15.60 2.95 11.02
C ASP A 4 -14.15 2.52 11.24
N LYS A 5 -13.56 2.92 12.38
CA LYS A 5 -12.27 2.41 12.83
C LYS A 5 -12.50 1.00 13.36
N ARG A 6 -12.20 -0.02 12.55
CA ARG A 6 -12.12 -1.40 13.04
C ARG A 6 -10.88 -1.54 13.92
N TYR A 7 -11.09 -1.47 15.23
CA TYR A 7 -10.09 -1.86 16.22
C TYR A 7 -10.05 -3.40 16.25
N ILE A 8 -8.92 -3.98 15.83
CA ILE A 8 -8.67 -5.41 16.01
C ILE A 8 -8.08 -5.55 17.41
N GLN A 9 -8.91 -5.98 18.36
CA GLN A 9 -8.46 -6.30 19.71
C GLN A 9 -7.71 -7.64 19.65
N ALA A 10 -6.44 -7.65 20.05
CA ALA A 10 -5.68 -8.89 20.16
C ALA A 10 -6.37 -9.80 21.20
N PRO A 11 -6.43 -11.13 20.97
CA PRO A 11 -7.00 -12.04 21.95
C PRO A 11 -6.18 -11.98 23.24
N GLU A 12 -6.84 -11.78 24.38
CA GLU A 12 -6.21 -11.88 25.69
C GLU A 12 -5.77 -13.33 25.91
N TYR A 13 -4.45 -13.55 25.82
CA TYR A 13 -3.86 -14.78 26.34
C TYR A 13 -3.29 -14.47 27.72
N GLU A 14 -3.74 -15.22 28.72
CA GLU A 14 -3.15 -15.18 30.05
C GLU A 14 -1.79 -15.88 29.96
N ILE A 15 -0.70 -15.13 30.14
CA ILE A 15 0.66 -15.67 30.12
C ILE A 15 0.87 -16.47 31.41
N LEU A 16 0.38 -17.70 31.45
CA LEU A 16 0.68 -18.64 32.53
C LEU A 16 2.05 -19.28 32.28
N THR A 17 3.13 -18.51 32.38
CA THR A 17 4.47 -19.09 32.54
C THR A 17 4.62 -19.60 33.97
N ARG A 18 4.22 -20.86 34.22
CA ARG A 18 4.51 -21.61 35.46
C ARG A 18 6.00 -21.96 35.64
N GLN A 19 6.88 -21.46 34.78
CA GLN A 19 8.31 -21.69 34.86
C GLN A 19 8.96 -20.51 35.61
N PRO A 20 9.84 -20.76 36.60
CA PRO A 20 10.54 -19.67 37.27
C PRO A 20 11.26 -18.85 36.22
N LEU A 21 11.00 -17.54 36.20
CA LEU A 21 11.75 -16.62 35.35
C LEU A 21 13.24 -16.83 35.64
N PRO A 22 14.08 -17.05 34.61
CA PRO A 22 15.51 -17.28 34.80
C PRO A 22 16.13 -16.09 35.56
N PRO A 23 17.23 -16.26 36.31
CA PRO A 23 17.84 -15.17 37.06
C PRO A 23 18.08 -13.93 36.17
N ALA A 24 17.93 -12.71 36.72
CA ALA A 24 17.93 -11.46 35.93
C ALA A 24 19.13 -11.31 34.98
N SER A 25 20.29 -11.88 35.33
CA SER A 25 21.49 -11.93 34.49
C SER A 25 21.32 -12.72 33.17
N GLU A 26 20.43 -13.71 33.14
CA GLU A 26 20.12 -14.52 31.95
C GLU A 26 18.89 -13.99 31.19
N GLN A 27 18.11 -13.09 31.78
CA GLN A 27 17.00 -12.44 31.10
C GLN A 27 17.46 -11.37 30.11
N ASP A 28 18.67 -10.82 30.26
CA ASP A 28 19.19 -9.76 29.38
C ASP A 28 19.79 -10.26 28.06
N VAL A 29 20.23 -11.53 28.01
CA VAL A 29 20.81 -12.12 26.78
C VAL A 29 19.78 -12.34 25.68
N VAL A 30 18.52 -12.65 26.01
CA VAL A 30 17.45 -12.86 25.02
C VAL A 30 17.04 -11.53 24.37
N PRO A 31 16.72 -10.44 25.09
CA PRO A 31 16.49 -9.10 24.54
C PRO A 31 17.71 -8.54 23.82
N ALA A 32 18.93 -8.80 24.29
CA ALA A 32 20.16 -8.36 23.62
C ALA A 32 20.41 -9.12 22.30
N ALA A 33 20.12 -10.43 22.25
CA ALA A 33 20.21 -11.22 21.03
C ALA A 33 19.09 -10.83 20.03
N VAL A 34 17.89 -10.57 20.53
CA VAL A 34 16.77 -10.05 19.73
C VAL A 34 17.08 -8.64 19.22
N SER A 35 17.60 -7.74 20.04
CA SER A 35 17.95 -6.38 19.61
C SER A 35 19.11 -6.38 18.60
N LYS A 36 20.10 -7.26 18.77
CA LYS A 36 21.20 -7.43 17.81
C LYS A 36 20.72 -8.02 16.48
N THR A 37 19.88 -9.05 16.51
CA THR A 37 19.28 -9.61 15.29
C THR A 37 18.32 -8.64 14.62
N LEU A 38 17.61 -7.81 15.39
CA LEU A 38 16.74 -6.75 14.87
C LEU A 38 17.54 -5.56 14.33
N GLN A 39 18.71 -5.24 14.89
CA GLN A 39 19.61 -4.22 14.34
C GLN A 39 20.23 -4.69 13.02
N GLU A 40 20.74 -5.91 12.96
CA GLU A 40 21.41 -6.45 11.76
C GLU A 40 20.39 -6.79 10.64
N LYS A 41 19.32 -7.52 10.97
CA LYS A 41 18.30 -7.91 9.98
C LYS A 41 17.29 -6.80 9.73
N GLY A 42 16.92 -6.04 10.75
CA GLY A 42 15.96 -4.94 10.59
C GLY A 42 16.52 -3.79 9.75
N PHE A 43 17.82 -3.48 9.84
CA PHE A 43 18.43 -2.52 8.92
C PHE A 43 18.37 -3.01 7.47
N LEU A 44 18.71 -4.28 7.20
CA LEU A 44 18.65 -4.82 5.84
C LEU A 44 17.23 -4.92 5.30
N LEU A 45 16.27 -5.38 6.10
CA LEU A 45 14.86 -5.46 5.73
C LEU A 45 14.29 -4.07 5.45
N THR A 46 14.53 -3.09 6.33
CA THR A 46 14.05 -1.71 6.10
C THR A 46 14.66 -1.08 4.86
N GLN A 47 15.92 -1.37 4.54
CA GLN A 47 16.55 -0.88 3.30
C GLN A 47 15.99 -1.58 2.05
N ALA A 48 15.67 -2.87 2.14
CA ALA A 48 15.01 -3.61 1.06
C ALA A 48 13.58 -3.11 0.82
N ASP A 49 12.80 -2.90 1.89
CA ASP A 49 11.45 -2.35 1.81
C ASP A 49 11.47 -0.95 1.17
N ARG A 50 12.40 -0.08 1.60
CA ARG A 50 12.61 1.24 0.98
C ARG A 50 12.92 1.16 -0.51
N LEU A 51 13.68 0.16 -0.94
CA LEU A 51 14.01 -0.04 -2.34
C LEU A 51 12.77 -0.45 -3.15
N PHE A 52 11.96 -1.38 -2.63
CA PHE A 52 10.73 -1.80 -3.30
C PHE A 52 9.69 -0.69 -3.34
N ASP A 53 9.54 0.08 -2.27
CA ASP A 53 8.64 1.25 -2.23
C ASP A 53 9.09 2.34 -3.20
N TRP A 54 10.40 2.58 -3.31
CA TRP A 54 10.96 3.49 -4.30
C TRP A 54 10.67 3.01 -5.73
N ALA A 55 10.87 1.71 -6.00
CA ALA A 55 10.59 1.14 -7.32
C ALA A 55 9.10 1.26 -7.69
N ARG A 56 8.18 0.92 -6.78
CA ARG A 56 6.73 1.03 -7.00
C ARG A 56 6.28 2.49 -7.19
N THR A 57 6.79 3.40 -6.37
CA THR A 57 6.41 4.82 -6.43
C THR A 57 7.00 5.51 -7.67
N GLY A 58 8.15 5.04 -8.16
CA GLY A 58 8.85 5.62 -9.31
C GLY A 58 8.31 5.21 -10.69
N SER A 59 7.40 4.22 -10.76
CA SER A 59 6.87 3.73 -12.05
C SER A 59 5.41 3.28 -11.95
N ILE A 60 4.54 4.15 -11.47
CA ILE A 60 3.12 3.83 -11.30
C ILE A 60 2.41 3.87 -12.65
N TRP A 61 1.71 2.81 -13.05
CA TRP A 61 0.94 2.79 -14.30
C TRP A 61 -0.55 2.98 -14.05
N PRO A 62 -1.07 4.22 -14.12
CA PRO A 62 -2.48 4.48 -13.93
C PRO A 62 -3.34 4.01 -15.10
N MET A 63 -4.44 3.35 -14.78
CA MET A 63 -5.59 3.27 -15.66
C MET A 63 -6.58 4.37 -15.34
N THR A 64 -7.07 5.05 -16.38
CA THR A 64 -7.87 6.25 -16.24
C THR A 64 -9.35 5.96 -16.51
N PHE A 65 -10.21 6.28 -15.55
CA PHE A 65 -11.65 6.09 -15.62
C PHE A 65 -12.34 7.46 -15.74
N GLY A 66 -12.36 8.00 -16.97
CA GLY A 66 -12.93 9.31 -17.27
C GLY A 66 -14.46 9.29 -17.34
N LEU A 67 -15.13 9.50 -16.22
CA LEU A 67 -16.59 9.41 -16.10
C LEU A 67 -17.32 10.73 -16.38
N ALA A 68 -16.72 11.86 -15.99
CA ALA A 68 -17.33 13.18 -16.10
C ALA A 68 -16.27 14.27 -16.36
N CYS A 69 -16.52 15.50 -15.90
CA CYS A 69 -15.65 16.66 -16.12
C CYS A 69 -14.20 16.47 -15.63
N CYS A 70 -13.99 15.71 -14.56
CA CYS A 70 -12.64 15.44 -14.06
C CYS A 70 -11.75 14.65 -15.03
N ALA A 71 -12.34 14.02 -16.06
CA ALA A 71 -11.57 13.41 -17.14
C ALA A 71 -10.73 14.45 -17.90
N VAL A 72 -11.27 15.65 -18.15
CA VAL A 72 -10.58 16.71 -18.89
C VAL A 72 -9.45 17.31 -18.06
N GLU A 73 -9.68 17.47 -16.75
CA GLU A 73 -8.67 17.93 -15.79
C GLU A 73 -7.51 16.93 -15.72
N MET A 74 -7.81 15.63 -15.73
CA MET A 74 -6.81 14.58 -15.77
C MET A 74 -6.05 14.55 -17.11
N ILE A 75 -6.71 14.76 -18.24
CA ILE A 75 -6.02 14.95 -19.54
C ILE A 75 -5.06 16.13 -19.46
N HIS A 76 -5.47 17.27 -18.89
CA HIS A 76 -4.59 18.42 -18.70
C HIS A 76 -3.40 18.11 -17.79
N ALA A 77 -3.57 17.26 -16.78
CA ALA A 77 -2.46 16.81 -15.94
C ALA A 77 -1.42 15.98 -16.72
N TYR A 78 -1.84 15.23 -17.75
CA TYR A 78 -0.92 14.53 -18.67
C TYR A 78 -0.35 15.42 -19.78
N MET A 79 -0.86 16.64 -19.98
CA MET A 79 -0.32 17.55 -20.99
C MET A 79 0.98 18.19 -20.53
N SER A 80 1.74 18.72 -21.49
CA SER A 80 3.10 19.28 -21.34
C SER A 80 3.31 20.27 -20.20
N ARG A 81 2.26 20.93 -19.71
CA ARG A 81 2.36 21.86 -18.58
C ARG A 81 2.67 21.13 -17.26
N TYR A 82 2.04 19.99 -17.02
CA TYR A 82 2.17 19.23 -15.77
C TYR A 82 2.89 17.91 -15.97
N ASP A 83 2.78 17.31 -17.16
CA ASP A 83 3.53 16.16 -17.66
C ASP A 83 3.76 15.08 -16.60
N LEU A 84 2.68 14.38 -16.24
CA LEU A 84 2.73 13.28 -15.28
C LEU A 84 3.71 12.15 -15.70
N ASP A 85 4.00 12.01 -16.99
CA ASP A 85 4.96 11.02 -17.49
C ASP A 85 6.37 11.23 -16.90
N ARG A 86 6.74 12.48 -16.60
CA ARG A 86 8.01 12.82 -15.93
C ARG A 86 8.17 12.18 -14.56
N PHE A 87 7.08 11.90 -13.86
CA PHE A 87 7.08 11.23 -12.56
C PHE A 87 7.00 9.70 -12.68
N GLY A 88 7.14 9.16 -13.89
CA GLY A 88 6.98 7.72 -14.16
C GLY A 88 5.52 7.27 -14.21
N MET A 89 4.57 8.22 -14.31
CA MET A 89 3.14 7.93 -14.41
C MET A 89 2.70 7.83 -15.87
N PHE A 90 2.72 6.61 -16.41
CA PHE A 90 2.32 6.34 -17.79
C PHE A 90 0.90 5.73 -17.87
N PRO A 91 -0.06 6.35 -18.58
CA PRO A 91 -1.42 5.84 -18.64
C PRO A 91 -1.50 4.53 -19.44
N ARG A 92 -1.87 3.43 -18.76
CA ARG A 92 -2.12 2.13 -19.40
C ARG A 92 -3.63 1.86 -19.47
N PRO A 93 -4.20 1.66 -20.67
CA PRO A 93 -5.64 1.45 -20.82
C PRO A 93 -6.11 0.06 -20.36
N SER A 94 -5.20 -0.92 -20.30
CA SER A 94 -5.53 -2.28 -19.88
C SER A 94 -5.46 -2.43 -18.35
N PRO A 95 -6.55 -2.85 -17.67
CA PRO A 95 -6.55 -3.06 -16.21
C PRO A 95 -5.55 -4.10 -15.73
N ARG A 96 -5.26 -5.11 -16.57
CA ARG A 96 -4.39 -6.25 -16.23
C ARG A 96 -2.91 -5.90 -16.11
N GLN A 97 -2.53 -4.69 -16.51
CA GLN A 97 -1.15 -4.20 -16.47
C GLN A 97 -1.02 -2.91 -15.66
N SER A 98 -2.12 -2.37 -15.13
CA SER A 98 -2.12 -1.10 -14.41
C SER A 98 -2.06 -1.33 -12.90
N ASP A 99 -1.29 -0.51 -12.21
CA ASP A 99 -1.11 -0.60 -10.75
C ASP A 99 -2.16 0.22 -9.99
N VAL A 100 -2.64 1.31 -10.58
CA VAL A 100 -3.60 2.22 -9.94
C VAL A 100 -4.75 2.55 -10.88
N MET A 101 -5.96 2.69 -10.34
CA MET A 101 -7.14 3.12 -11.10
C MET A 101 -7.59 4.51 -10.63
N ILE A 102 -7.52 5.50 -11.54
CA ILE A 102 -7.96 6.87 -11.28
C ILE A 102 -9.43 7.00 -11.69
N VAL A 103 -10.33 7.17 -10.74
CA VAL A 103 -11.77 7.39 -10.99
C VAL A 103 -12.05 8.88 -11.11
N ALA A 104 -12.11 9.39 -12.34
CA ALA A 104 -12.21 10.81 -12.63
C ALA A 104 -13.64 11.19 -13.02
N GLY A 105 -14.47 11.50 -12.02
CA GLY A 105 -15.82 12.04 -12.21
C GLY A 105 -16.89 11.33 -11.38
N THR A 106 -18.15 11.61 -11.68
CA THR A 106 -19.28 11.08 -10.92
C THR A 106 -19.56 9.60 -11.26
N LEU A 107 -19.55 8.75 -10.23
CA LEU A 107 -19.98 7.36 -10.35
C LEU A 107 -21.51 7.26 -10.29
N THR A 108 -22.12 6.62 -11.29
CA THR A 108 -23.57 6.34 -11.29
C THR A 108 -23.85 4.91 -10.84
N ASN A 109 -25.04 4.66 -10.28
CA ASN A 109 -25.46 3.32 -9.84
C ASN A 109 -25.37 2.27 -10.96
N LYS A 110 -25.65 2.69 -12.21
CA LYS A 110 -25.53 1.82 -13.39
C LYS A 110 -24.08 1.47 -13.72
N MET A 111 -23.13 2.36 -13.42
CA MET A 111 -21.71 2.17 -13.72
C MET A 111 -20.96 1.40 -12.61
N ALA A 112 -21.46 1.39 -11.38
CA ALA A 112 -20.87 0.70 -10.24
C ALA A 112 -20.46 -0.77 -10.51
N PRO A 113 -21.30 -1.65 -11.10
CA PRO A 113 -20.89 -3.03 -11.37
C PRO A 113 -19.79 -3.14 -12.43
N ALA A 114 -19.74 -2.23 -13.41
CA ALA A 114 -18.69 -2.22 -14.42
C ALA A 114 -17.34 -1.82 -13.82
N LEU A 115 -17.34 -0.78 -12.96
CA LEU A 115 -16.12 -0.35 -12.27
C LEU A 115 -15.57 -1.46 -11.36
N ARG A 116 -16.45 -2.17 -10.62
CA ARG A 116 -16.00 -3.27 -9.76
C ARG A 116 -15.33 -4.39 -10.57
N ARG A 117 -15.92 -4.79 -11.71
CA ARG A 117 -15.33 -5.81 -12.60
C ARG A 117 -13.96 -5.44 -13.14
N VAL A 118 -13.73 -4.14 -13.38
CA VAL A 118 -12.44 -3.65 -13.88
C VAL A 118 -11.41 -3.67 -12.77
N TYR A 119 -11.77 -3.22 -11.57
CA TYR A 119 -10.91 -3.27 -10.40
C TYR A 119 -10.52 -4.71 -10.04
N ASP A 120 -11.48 -5.65 -10.12
CA ASP A 120 -11.23 -7.08 -9.88
C ASP A 120 -10.26 -7.73 -10.89
N GLN A 121 -9.96 -7.06 -12.00
CA GLN A 121 -9.01 -7.54 -13.01
C GLN A 121 -7.60 -6.97 -12.86
N MET A 122 -7.38 -6.08 -11.90
CA MET A 122 -6.07 -5.51 -11.61
C MET A 122 -5.21 -6.49 -10.81
N PRO A 123 -3.89 -6.54 -11.05
CA PRO A 123 -2.96 -7.33 -10.24
C PRO A 123 -2.80 -6.73 -8.83
N GLU A 124 -2.48 -7.57 -7.84
CA GLU A 124 -2.14 -7.18 -6.47
C GLU A 124 -0.71 -6.66 -6.26
#